data_AF-A0A6U5IBT5-F1
#
_entry.id   AF-A0A6U5IBT5-F1
#
_cell.length_a   1.000
_cell.length_b   1.000
_cell.length_c   1.000
_cell.angle_alpha   90.00
_cell.angle_beta   90.00
_cell.angle_gamma   90.00
#
_symmetry.space_group_name_H-M   'P 1'
#
loop_
_entity.id
_entity.type
_entity.pdbx_description
1 polymer ?
#
loop_
_entity_poly.entity_id
_entity_poly.type
_entity_poly.pdbx_seq_one_letter_code
_entity_poly.pdbx_strand_id
1 'polypeptide(L)'
;MILQLGIDTENGPFGHGETKVVRNLTKPPFVKKSIEVVSLMHCRRFKDWNDNKGYGYCVITRAVNQEPNDMLVSKSADRSRSEILISANIIRPLVLTDGKLVSDLVCITHMNSPGVPMYIAKKIGQNSAKNFVTDVRAVLEEN
;
A
#
# COMPACT_ATOMS: atom_id res chain seq x y z
N MET A 1 -20.11 -3.34 2.03
CA MET A 1 -19.12 -3.90 1.08
C MET A 1 -17.98 -4.55 1.86
N ILE A 2 -17.60 -5.79 1.55
CA ILE A 2 -16.41 -6.43 2.13
C ILE A 2 -15.33 -6.45 1.04
N LEU A 3 -14.28 -5.64 1.19
CA LEU A 3 -13.20 -5.54 0.22
C LEU A 3 -12.12 -6.62 0.39
N GLN A 4 -11.99 -7.18 1.59
CA GLN A 4 -10.98 -8.19 1.91
C GLN A 4 -11.40 -8.98 3.16
N LEU A 5 -11.23 -10.31 3.11
CA LEU A 5 -11.48 -11.25 4.21
C LEU A 5 -10.16 -11.70 4.87
N GLY A 6 -10.23 -12.25 6.09
CA GLY A 6 -9.09 -12.91 6.75
C GLY A 6 -8.12 -11.98 7.49
N ILE A 7 -8.36 -10.67 7.52
CA ILE A 7 -7.51 -9.68 8.23
C ILE A 7 -7.51 -9.91 9.76
N ASP A 8 -8.55 -10.58 10.26
CA ASP A 8 -8.76 -10.98 11.63
C ASP A 8 -8.30 -12.42 11.93
N THR A 9 -7.71 -13.12 10.97
CA THR A 9 -7.18 -14.49 11.17
C THR A 9 -6.16 -14.50 12.31
N GLU A 10 -6.38 -15.36 13.30
CA GLU A 10 -5.41 -15.55 14.37
C GLU A 10 -4.57 -16.81 14.13
N ASN A 11 -3.27 -16.73 14.41
CA ASN A 11 -2.33 -17.86 14.29
C ASN A 11 -2.34 -18.48 12.87
N GLY A 12 -2.49 -17.65 11.85
CA GLY A 12 -2.37 -18.06 10.46
C GLY A 12 -0.93 -18.47 10.09
N PRO A 13 -0.72 -19.01 8.88
CA PRO A 13 0.59 -19.49 8.42
C PRO A 13 1.67 -18.41 8.40
N PHE A 14 1.28 -17.13 8.41
CA PHE A 14 2.16 -15.97 8.41
C PHE A 14 1.96 -15.07 9.65
N GLY A 15 1.42 -15.63 10.74
CA GLY A 15 1.07 -14.90 11.95
C GLY A 15 -0.37 -14.39 11.96
N HIS A 16 -0.63 -13.34 12.74
CA HIS A 16 -1.95 -12.71 12.80
C HIS A 16 -2.23 -11.86 11.58
N GLY A 17 -3.39 -12.04 10.95
CA GLY A 17 -3.81 -11.33 9.76
C GLY A 17 -3.62 -12.13 8.47
N GLU A 18 -3.53 -11.42 7.36
CA GLU A 18 -3.56 -11.98 6.01
C GLU A 18 -2.37 -11.48 5.19
N THR A 19 -1.73 -12.40 4.45
CA THR A 19 -0.56 -12.10 3.62
C THR A 19 -0.82 -12.48 2.17
N LYS A 20 -0.50 -11.58 1.24
CA LYS A 20 -0.64 -11.79 -0.20
C LYS A 20 0.56 -11.25 -0.97
N VAL A 21 0.87 -11.87 -2.11
CA VAL A 21 1.78 -11.29 -3.10
C VAL A 21 0.95 -10.55 -4.14
N VAL A 22 1.26 -9.27 -4.35
CA VAL A 22 0.55 -8.38 -5.25
C VAL A 22 1.49 -7.91 -6.34
N ARG A 23 1.04 -8.01 -7.59
CA ARG A 23 1.71 -7.46 -8.77
C ARG A 23 0.94 -6.23 -9.23
N ASN A 24 1.58 -5.07 -9.19
CA ASN A 24 1.01 -3.81 -9.62
C ASN A 24 1.73 -3.28 -10.88
N LEU A 25 0.95 -2.83 -11.85
CA LEU A 25 1.41 -2.23 -13.11
C LEU A 25 0.86 -0.81 -13.19
N THR A 26 1.75 0.18 -13.12
CA THR A 26 1.40 1.60 -13.17
C THR A 26 2.02 2.24 -14.41
N LYS A 27 1.27 3.06 -15.15
CA LYS A 27 1.79 3.85 -16.27
C LYS A 27 1.72 5.34 -15.94
N PRO A 28 2.79 5.93 -15.38
CA PRO A 28 2.80 7.36 -15.08
C PRO A 28 2.70 8.20 -16.37
N PRO A 29 1.99 9.34 -16.37
CA PRO A 29 1.76 10.15 -17.58
C PRO A 29 3.02 10.63 -18.30
N PHE A 30 4.15 10.71 -17.59
CA PHE A 30 5.42 11.24 -18.10
C PHE A 30 6.52 10.18 -18.28
N VAL A 31 6.21 8.91 -18.01
CA VAL A 31 7.16 7.80 -18.14
C VAL A 31 6.69 6.92 -19.29
N LYS A 32 7.54 6.73 -20.31
CA LYS A 32 7.19 5.92 -21.49
C LYS A 32 6.93 4.46 -21.14
N LYS A 33 7.68 3.94 -20.17
CA LYS A 33 7.60 2.56 -19.70
C LYS A 33 6.58 2.42 -18.59
N SER A 34 5.92 1.26 -18.53
CA SER A 34 5.12 0.92 -17.35
C SER A 34 6.06 0.56 -16.21
N ILE A 35 5.73 1.05 -15.02
CA ILE A 35 6.39 0.70 -13.77
C ILE A 35 5.72 -0.55 -13.24
N GLU A 36 6.53 -1.58 -13.01
CA GLU A 36 6.07 -2.83 -12.41
C GLU A 36 6.62 -2.98 -11.00
N VAL A 37 5.73 -3.31 -10.06
CA VAL A 37 6.06 -3.57 -8.65
C VAL A 37 5.45 -4.90 -8.23
N VAL A 38 6.29 -5.82 -7.76
CA VAL A 38 5.85 -7.08 -7.12
C VAL A 38 6.18 -7.01 -5.64
N SER A 39 5.16 -7.12 -4.80
CA SER A 39 5.31 -6.89 -3.36
C SER A 39 4.52 -7.91 -2.53
N LEU A 40 5.11 -8.30 -1.41
CA LEU A 40 4.43 -8.99 -0.32
C LEU A 40 3.70 -7.93 0.49
N MET A 41 2.41 -8.14 0.73
CA MET A 41 1.53 -7.28 1.48
C MET A 41 0.95 -8.09 2.62
N HIS A 42 1.10 -7.61 3.85
CA HIS A 42 0.55 -8.22 5.05
C HIS A 42 -0.35 -7.21 5.76
N CYS A 43 -1.59 -7.59 6.03
CA CYS A 43 -2.56 -6.78 6.74
C CYS A 43 -2.99 -7.47 8.02
N ARG A 44 -2.99 -6.76 9.14
CA ARG A 44 -3.47 -7.27 10.41
C ARG A 44 -4.18 -6.20 11.23
N ARG A 45 -5.05 -6.66 12.12
CA ARG A 45 -5.67 -5.85 13.17
C ARG A 45 -4.68 -5.55 14.30
N PHE A 46 -4.77 -4.38 14.92
CA PHE A 46 -4.11 -4.13 16.21
C PHE A 46 -4.88 -4.84 17.34
N LYS A 47 -4.17 -5.62 18.17
CA LYS A 47 -4.77 -6.31 19.33
C LYS A 47 -5.03 -5.35 20.49
N ASP A 48 -4.17 -4.34 20.67
CA ASP A 48 -4.15 -3.50 21.88
C ASP A 48 -4.52 -2.04 21.62
N TRP A 49 -5.27 -1.74 20.54
CA TRP A 49 -5.80 -0.39 20.33
C TRP A 49 -7.01 -0.17 21.26
N ASN A 50 -6.71 0.00 22.55
CA ASN A 50 -7.65 -0.20 23.65
C ASN A 50 -8.33 1.11 24.08
N ASP A 51 -9.09 1.71 23.15
CA ASP A 51 -9.90 2.89 23.45
C ASP A 51 -11.41 2.60 23.47
N ASN A 52 -11.83 1.33 23.34
CA ASN A 52 -13.22 0.90 23.12
C ASN A 52 -13.94 1.58 21.93
N LYS A 53 -13.19 2.26 21.04
CA LYS A 53 -13.70 3.08 19.93
C LYS A 53 -13.63 2.41 18.56
N GLY A 54 -13.26 1.13 18.54
CA GLY A 54 -13.14 0.33 17.34
C GLY A 54 -11.74 -0.22 17.13
N TYR A 55 -11.56 -0.94 16.02
CA TYR A 55 -10.33 -1.63 15.70
C TYR A 55 -9.47 -0.81 14.76
N GLY A 56 -8.17 -0.74 15.05
CA GLY A 56 -7.19 -0.24 14.10
C GLY A 56 -6.58 -1.37 13.26
N TYR A 57 -6.04 -1.01 12.11
CA TYR A 57 -5.43 -1.91 11.14
C TYR A 57 -4.06 -1.41 10.72
N CYS A 58 -3.15 -2.35 10.46
CA CYS A 58 -1.83 -2.09 9.92
C CYS A 58 -1.61 -2.92 8.66
N VAL A 59 -1.18 -2.26 7.60
CA VAL A 59 -0.80 -2.87 6.33
C VAL A 59 0.67 -2.60 6.09
N ILE A 60 1.47 -3.65 6.01
CA ILE A 60 2.88 -3.58 5.69
C ILE A 60 3.08 -4.17 4.29
N THR A 61 3.77 -3.43 3.44
CA THR A 61 4.12 -3.86 2.08
C THR A 61 5.62 -3.77 1.86
N ARG A 62 6.21 -4.78 1.27
CA ARG A 62 7.64 -4.81 0.89
C ARG A 62 7.84 -5.56 -0.41
N ALA A 63 8.82 -5.13 -1.20
CA ALA A 63 9.23 -5.78 -2.43
C ALA A 63 9.65 -7.22 -2.14
N VAL A 64 9.21 -8.14 -2.99
CA VAL A 64 9.77 -9.50 -3.01
C VAL A 64 10.94 -9.46 -3.97
N ASN A 65 12.16 -9.62 -3.44
CA ASN A 65 13.32 -9.82 -4.29
C ASN A 65 13.17 -11.17 -4.96
N GLN A 66 13.15 -11.10 -6.27
CA GLN A 66 13.15 -12.26 -7.14
C GLN A 66 14.56 -12.30 -7.69
N GLU A 67 15.32 -13.31 -7.28
CA GLU A 67 16.66 -13.65 -7.74
C GLU A 67 16.78 -13.57 -9.29
N PRO A 68 18.00 -13.50 -9.86
CA PRO A 68 18.23 -13.14 -11.27
C PRO A 68 17.55 -14.04 -12.33
N ASN A 69 16.99 -15.17 -11.92
CA ASN A 69 16.38 -16.20 -12.76
C ASN A 69 14.85 -16.21 -12.75
N ASP A 70 14.21 -15.14 -12.28
CA ASP A 70 12.77 -15.21 -12.11
C ASP A 70 12.00 -15.25 -13.44
N MET A 71 11.23 -16.31 -13.62
CA MET A 71 10.35 -16.49 -14.78
C MET A 71 9.15 -15.52 -14.77
N LEU A 72 9.01 -14.69 -13.72
CA LEU A 72 8.13 -13.51 -13.71
C LEU A 72 8.76 -12.26 -14.33
N VAL A 73 10.06 -12.28 -14.69
CA VAL A 73 10.68 -11.26 -15.52
C VAL A 73 9.88 -11.19 -16.81
N SER A 74 9.06 -10.15 -16.95
CA SER A 74 8.56 -9.80 -18.25
C SER A 74 9.79 -9.55 -19.12
N LYS A 75 10.08 -10.44 -20.07
CA LYS A 75 11.07 -10.20 -21.15
C LYS A 75 10.68 -8.99 -22.03
N SER A 76 9.66 -8.21 -21.64
CA SER A 76 9.23 -7.01 -22.32
C SER A 76 10.19 -5.86 -22.01
N ALA A 77 10.89 -5.39 -23.04
CA ALA A 77 11.74 -4.20 -23.01
C ALA A 77 11.03 -2.92 -22.51
N ASP A 78 9.69 -2.94 -22.46
CA ASP A 78 8.82 -1.79 -22.15
C ASP A 78 8.47 -1.60 -20.67
N ARG A 79 9.05 -2.39 -19.76
CA ARG A 79 8.79 -2.26 -18.31
C ARG A 79 10.04 -1.88 -17.54
N SER A 80 9.87 -0.96 -16.60
CA SER A 80 10.90 -0.59 -15.62
C SER A 80 10.50 -1.20 -14.28
N ARG A 81 11.40 -1.98 -13.67
CA ARG A 81 11.15 -2.56 -12.34
C ARG A 81 11.39 -1.49 -11.29
N SER A 82 10.39 -1.26 -10.44
CA SER A 82 10.52 -0.46 -9.23
C SER A 82 10.17 -1.32 -8.02
N GLU A 83 10.68 -0.93 -6.86
CA GLU A 83 10.57 -1.72 -5.64
C GLU A 83 10.05 -0.85 -4.50
N ILE A 84 9.01 -1.31 -3.83
CA ILE A 84 8.61 -0.74 -2.54
C ILE A 84 9.56 -1.34 -1.50
N LEU A 85 10.56 -0.58 -1.07
CA LEU A 85 11.51 -1.04 -0.06
C LEU A 85 10.79 -1.33 1.26
N ILE A 86 9.86 -0.45 1.63
CA ILE A 86 8.92 -0.62 2.72
C ILE A 86 7.75 0.34 2.55
N SER A 87 6.55 -0.09 2.90
CA SER A 87 5.38 0.76 3.03
C SER A 87 4.59 0.31 4.25
N ALA A 88 4.06 1.28 4.99
CA ALA A 88 3.21 1.08 6.14
C ALA A 88 1.99 1.98 6.01
N ASN A 89 0.81 1.38 6.05
CA ASN A 89 -0.46 2.09 6.11
C ASN A 89 -1.16 1.72 7.42
N ILE A 90 -1.41 2.71 8.25
CA ILE A 90 -2.04 2.56 9.56
C ILE A 90 -3.39 3.24 9.49
N ILE A 91 -4.45 2.51 9.82
CA ILE A 91 -5.82 3.00 9.91
C ILE A 91 -6.26 2.86 11.35
N ARG A 92 -6.74 3.93 11.96
CA ARG A 92 -7.21 3.89 13.35
C ARG A 92 -8.44 4.77 13.55
N PRO A 93 -9.34 4.40 14.49
CA PRO A 93 -10.40 5.29 14.92
C PRO A 93 -9.81 6.50 15.65
N LEU A 94 -10.37 7.69 15.41
CA LEU A 94 -10.07 8.93 16.11
C LEU A 94 -11.39 9.60 16.46
N VAL A 95 -11.54 10.02 17.72
CA VAL A 95 -12.69 10.82 18.14
C VAL A 95 -12.25 12.27 18.22
N LEU A 96 -12.89 13.13 17.43
CA LEU A 96 -12.65 14.56 17.43
C LEU A 96 -13.20 15.21 18.71
N THR A 97 -12.82 16.46 18.95
CA THR A 97 -13.22 17.22 20.15
C THR A 97 -14.74 17.44 20.24
N ASP A 98 -15.45 17.38 19.11
CA ASP A 98 -16.92 17.48 19.01
C ASP A 98 -17.62 16.12 19.23
N GLY A 99 -16.87 15.05 19.54
CA GLY A 99 -17.39 13.70 19.74
C GLY A 99 -17.56 12.89 18.44
N LYS A 100 -17.27 13.46 17.27
CA LYS A 100 -17.39 12.75 15.99
C LYS A 100 -16.32 11.68 15.85
N LEU A 101 -16.74 10.44 15.54
CA LEU A 101 -15.84 9.35 15.18
C LEU A 101 -15.40 9.51 13.71
N VAL A 102 -14.08 9.59 13.50
CA VAL A 102 -13.44 9.63 12.18
C VAL A 102 -12.36 8.55 12.11
N SER A 103 -11.86 8.30 10.90
CA SER A 103 -10.68 7.45 10.70
C SER A 103 -9.46 8.30 10.43
N ASP A 104 -8.38 8.04 11.16
CA ASP A 104 -7.05 8.57 10.89
C ASP A 104 -6.27 7.57 10.04
N LEU A 105 -5.75 8.02 8.91
CA LEU A 105 -5.00 7.24 7.94
C LEU A 105 -3.58 7.82 7.84
N VAL A 106 -2.60 7.04 8.25
CA VAL A 106 -1.18 7.38 8.12
C VAL A 106 -0.53 6.44 7.12
N CYS A 107 0.06 7.02 6.08
CA CYS A 107 0.71 6.27 5.00
C CYS A 107 2.17 6.70 4.85
N ILE A 108 3.08 5.73 4.94
CA ILE A 108 4.50 5.91 4.68
C ILE A 108 4.89 4.93 3.58
N THR A 109 5.53 5.40 2.53
CA THR A 109 6.03 4.54 1.45
C THR A 109 7.43 4.97 1.05
N HIS A 110 8.37 4.05 1.15
CA HIS A 110 9.71 4.17 0.62
C HIS A 110 9.82 3.30 -0.63
N MET A 111 10.08 3.94 -1.76
CA MET A 111 10.14 3.29 -3.06
C MET A 111 11.47 3.59 -3.74
N ASN A 112 12.11 2.56 -4.28
CA ASN A 112 13.22 2.67 -5.21
C ASN A 112 12.68 2.57 -6.64
N SER A 113 13.03 3.52 -7.51
CA SER A 113 12.63 3.53 -8.92
C SER A 113 13.83 3.78 -9.83
N PRO A 114 14.62 2.74 -10.13
CA PRO A 114 15.71 2.82 -11.08
C PRO A 114 15.20 3.32 -12.45
N GLY A 115 15.80 4.40 -12.95
CA GLY A 115 15.44 4.98 -14.24
C GLY A 115 14.47 6.17 -14.20
N VAL A 116 13.99 6.57 -13.03
CA VAL A 116 13.22 7.82 -12.87
C VAL A 116 14.15 8.95 -12.39
N PRO A 117 14.36 10.03 -13.16
CA PRO A 117 15.14 11.18 -12.71
C PRO A 117 14.57 11.82 -11.45
N MET A 118 15.44 12.25 -10.52
CA MET A 118 15.03 12.74 -9.18
C MET A 118 14.02 13.90 -9.20
N TYR A 119 14.14 14.83 -10.14
CA TYR A 119 13.19 15.95 -10.25
C TYR A 119 11.78 15.48 -10.65
N ILE A 120 11.68 14.41 -11.46
CA ILE A 120 10.41 13.77 -11.81
C ILE A 120 9.90 12.94 -10.62
N ALA A 121 10.79 12.19 -9.98
CA ALA A 121 10.45 11.35 -8.83
C ALA A 121 9.76 12.15 -7.71
N LYS A 122 10.26 13.36 -7.41
CA LYS A 122 9.64 14.26 -6.42
C LYS A 122 8.19 14.61 -6.79
N LYS A 123 7.95 14.99 -8.05
CA LYS A 123 6.61 15.37 -8.54
C LYS A 123 5.66 14.17 -8.58
N ILE A 124 6.15 13.00 -9.04
CA ILE A 124 5.39 11.75 -9.02
C ILE A 124 5.01 11.40 -7.58
N GLY A 125 5.97 11.37 -6.65
CA GLY A 125 5.71 11.02 -5.25
C GLY A 125 4.67 11.92 -4.59
N GLN A 126 4.79 13.24 -4.75
CA GLN A 126 3.81 14.20 -4.22
C GLN A 126 2.41 14.02 -4.81
N ASN A 127 2.31 13.88 -6.13
CA ASN A 127 1.03 13.68 -6.81
C ASN A 127 0.41 12.33 -6.44
N SER A 128 1.20 11.26 -6.37
CA SER A 128 0.73 9.94 -5.97
C SER A 128 0.18 9.94 -4.55
N ALA A 129 0.86 10.58 -3.61
CA ALA A 129 0.38 10.70 -2.23
C ALA A 129 -0.94 11.48 -2.14
N LYS A 130 -1.03 12.63 -2.84
CA LYS A 130 -2.25 13.45 -2.90
C LYS A 130 -3.41 12.66 -3.49
N ASN A 131 -3.21 12.08 -4.68
CA ASN A 131 -4.25 11.35 -5.39
C ASN A 131 -4.72 10.14 -4.60
N PHE A 132 -3.81 9.38 -3.97
CA PHE A 132 -4.18 8.24 -3.14
C PHE A 132 -5.19 8.61 -2.04
N VAL A 133 -4.94 9.69 -1.31
CA VAL A 133 -5.86 10.14 -0.25
C VAL A 133 -7.19 10.65 -0.83
N THR A 134 -7.14 11.40 -1.93
CA THR A 134 -8.34 11.91 -2.60
C THR A 134 -9.22 10.77 -3.14
N ASP A 135 -8.61 9.80 -3.80
CA ASP A 135 -9.32 8.67 -4.43
C ASP A 135 -9.94 7.75 -3.36
N VAL A 136 -9.22 7.48 -2.25
CA VAL A 136 -9.78 6.73 -1.12
C VAL A 136 -11.00 7.43 -0.52
N ARG A 137 -10.96 8.76 -0.36
CA ARG A 137 -12.11 9.53 0.14
C ARG A 137 -13.28 9.48 -0.84
N ALA A 138 -13.02 9.67 -2.13
CA ALA A 138 -14.06 9.64 -3.15
C ALA A 138 -14.81 8.30 -3.15
N VAL A 139 -14.09 7.17 -3.12
CA VAL A 139 -14.70 5.83 -3.07
C VAL A 139 -15.57 5.64 -1.81
N LEU A 140 -15.23 6.29 -0.70
CA LEU A 140 -15.99 6.20 0.54
C LEU A 140 -17.18 7.18 0.62
N GLU A 141 -17.16 8.27 -0.15
CA GLU A 141 -18.26 9.26 -0.22
C GLU A 141 -19.32 8.89 -1.27
N GLU A 142 -18.94 8.13 -2.31
CA GLU A 142 -19.87 7.61 -3.33
C GLU A 142 -20.74 6.44 -2.84
N ASN A 143 -20.58 6.01 -1.58
CA ASN A 143 -21.30 4.89 -0.95
C ASN A 143 -21.94 5.31 0.38
#